data_AF-A0A7J4U3Z9-F1
#
_entry.id   AF-A0A7J4U3Z9-F1
#
_cell.length_a   1.000
_cell.length_b   1.000
_cell.length_c   1.000
_cell.angle_alpha   90.00
_cell.angle_beta   90.00
_cell.angle_gamma   90.00
#
_symmetry.space_group_name_H-M   'P 1'
#
loop_
_entity.id
_entity.type
_entity.pdbx_description
1 polymer ?
#
loop_
_entity_poly.entity_id
_entity_poly.type
_entity_poly.pdbx_seq_one_letter_code
_entity_poly.pdbx_strand_id
1 'polypeptide(L)'
;MSLPDDQLRRLLDGEIDAGELAGDRVMASIADRVFGVKVDPAVRPVKPREADGIGQSPIASSMGEPDMLVEIIPGGVTPLPAPLEAPPGGVVPPLETPAAIKRRRKGLILLGVLGMATALYNVFMGLGEFIPTCDPSVHVSCGQALKLNWYDAYRTSEHIAWGETGVWGIPDMVATGASALLMLFGFKKR
;
A
#
# COMPACT_ATOMS: atom_id res chain seq x y z
N MET A 1 44.02 7.38 14.64
CA MET A 1 44.15 7.45 16.11
C MET A 1 42.93 6.77 16.68
N SER A 2 43.11 5.58 17.25
CA SER A 2 42.04 4.80 17.89
C SER A 2 41.74 5.37 19.27
N LEU A 3 40.46 5.57 19.57
CA LEU A 3 40.02 5.95 20.91
C LEU A 3 40.32 4.79 21.89
N PRO A 4 40.83 5.06 23.09
CA PRO A 4 41.10 4.03 24.08
C PRO A 4 39.77 3.42 24.56
N ASP A 5 39.66 2.08 24.51
CA ASP A 5 38.45 1.31 24.79
C ASP A 5 37.83 1.59 26.18
N ASP A 6 38.66 2.05 27.12
CA ASP A 6 38.22 2.44 28.47
C ASP A 6 37.30 3.67 28.47
N GLN A 7 37.49 4.57 27.50
CA GLN A 7 36.65 5.75 27.34
C GLN A 7 35.30 5.40 26.70
N LEU A 8 35.27 4.35 25.87
CA LEU A 8 34.04 3.79 25.29
C LEU A 8 33.21 3.05 26.33
N ARG A 9 33.87 2.36 27.28
CA ARG A 9 33.20 1.68 28.39
C ARG A 9 32.53 2.68 29.34
N ARG A 10 33.21 3.79 29.65
CA ARG A 10 32.63 4.87 30.48
C ARG A 10 31.39 5.54 29.86
N LEU A 11 31.33 5.64 28.53
CA LEU A 11 30.14 6.11 27.80
C LEU A 11 28.93 5.18 27.93
N LEU A 12 29.17 3.87 28.07
CA LEU A 12 28.14 2.86 28.22
C LEU A 12 27.64 2.74 29.66
N ASP A 13 28.48 3.12 30.64
CA ASP A 13 28.18 3.05 32.06
C ASP A 13 27.48 4.31 32.63
N GLY A 14 27.37 5.38 31.83
CA GLY A 14 26.54 6.56 32.17
C GLY A 14 27.19 7.61 33.10
N GLU A 15 28.49 7.50 33.37
CA GLU A 15 29.26 8.45 34.21
C GLU A 15 30.02 9.51 33.36
N ILE A 16 29.34 10.29 32.51
CA ILE A 16 29.99 11.45 31.86
C ILE A 16 29.31 12.77 32.19
N ASP A 17 30.12 13.71 32.70
CA ASP A 17 29.77 15.09 32.99
C ASP A 17 29.54 15.88 31.69
N ALA A 18 28.44 16.63 31.62
CA ALA A 18 27.96 17.32 30.41
C ALA A 18 28.95 18.36 29.87
N GLY A 19 29.94 18.78 30.68
CA GLY A 19 31.02 19.68 30.28
C GLY A 19 32.04 19.07 29.31
N GLU A 20 32.30 17.76 29.37
CA GLU A 20 33.28 17.09 28.48
C GLU A 20 32.67 16.65 27.14
N LEU A 21 31.33 16.52 27.04
CA LEU A 21 30.64 16.16 25.79
C LEU A 21 30.54 17.29 24.75
N ALA A 22 30.76 18.54 25.16
CA ALA A 22 30.67 19.70 24.26
C ALA A 22 31.89 19.88 23.34
N GLY A 23 32.98 19.17 23.60
CA GLY A 23 34.24 19.29 22.85
C GLY A 23 34.30 18.47 21.57
N ASP A 24 33.45 17.45 21.41
CA ASP A 24 33.54 16.52 20.28
C ASP A 24 32.22 16.36 19.53
N ARG A 25 32.23 16.75 18.25
CA ARG A 25 31.08 16.73 17.33
C ARG A 25 30.57 15.31 17.09
N VAL A 26 31.44 14.30 17.23
CA VAL A 26 31.07 12.89 17.01
C VAL A 26 30.27 12.36 18.21
N MET A 27 30.67 12.72 19.43
CA MET A 27 30.01 12.32 20.69
C MET A 27 28.59 12.86 20.79
N ALA A 28 28.38 14.12 20.44
CA ALA A 28 27.04 14.73 20.39
C ALA A 28 26.10 13.99 19.41
N SER A 29 26.63 13.54 18.26
CA SER A 29 25.83 12.83 17.25
C SER A 29 25.43 11.41 17.65
N ILE A 30 26.24 10.75 18.49
CA ILE A 30 25.96 9.40 18.99
C ILE A 30 24.99 9.45 20.17
N ALA A 31 25.15 10.42 21.08
CA ALA A 31 24.23 10.60 22.21
C ALA A 31 22.79 10.93 21.77
N ASP A 32 22.62 11.78 20.73
CA ASP A 32 21.30 12.09 20.15
C ASP A 32 20.60 10.85 19.57
N ARG A 33 21.37 9.96 18.92
CA ARG A 33 20.83 8.73 18.31
C ARG A 33 20.60 7.59 19.29
N VAL A 34 21.43 7.47 20.33
CA VAL A 34 21.41 6.32 21.25
C VAL A 34 20.53 6.59 22.46
N PHE A 35 20.57 7.81 23.02
CA PHE A 35 19.87 8.13 24.27
C PHE A 35 18.65 9.03 24.09
N GLY A 36 18.40 9.56 22.87
CA GLY A 36 17.22 10.38 22.58
C GLY A 36 17.12 11.64 23.46
N VAL A 37 18.23 12.07 24.04
CA VAL A 37 18.31 13.25 24.89
C VAL A 37 18.26 14.47 23.98
N LYS A 38 17.08 15.10 23.93
CA LYS A 38 16.87 16.38 23.26
C LYS A 38 17.71 17.44 23.95
N VAL A 39 18.88 17.74 23.38
CA VAL A 39 19.60 18.98 23.69
C VAL A 39 18.75 20.14 23.14
N ASP A 40 18.59 21.18 23.94
CA ASP A 40 17.61 22.26 23.76
C ASP A 40 17.52 22.86 22.33
N PRO A 41 16.31 23.25 21.88
CA PRO A 41 15.94 23.50 20.49
C PRO A 41 16.29 24.92 20.01
N ALA A 42 17.39 25.51 20.46
CA ALA A 42 17.72 26.91 20.17
C ALA A 42 18.46 27.12 18.83
N VAL A 43 18.78 26.06 18.08
CA VAL A 43 19.45 26.18 16.78
C VAL A 43 18.70 25.36 15.74
N ARG A 44 17.62 25.94 15.20
CA ARG A 44 16.97 25.45 13.98
C ARG A 44 17.75 25.94 12.76
N PRO A 45 18.36 25.07 11.95
CA PRO A 45 18.93 25.48 10.67
C PRO A 45 17.79 25.77 9.67
N VAL A 46 17.66 27.03 9.27
CA VAL A 46 16.74 27.50 8.24
C VAL A 46 17.23 27.03 6.86
N LYS A 47 16.30 26.49 6.06
CA LYS A 47 16.56 26.01 4.71
C LYS A 47 16.66 27.23 3.75
N PRO A 48 17.71 27.40 2.94
CA PRO A 48 17.92 28.60 2.12
C PRO A 48 16.91 28.84 0.96
N ARG A 49 15.80 28.09 0.90
CA ARG A 49 14.80 28.21 -0.19
C ARG A 49 13.52 28.93 0.24
N GLU A 50 13.36 29.24 1.53
CA GLU A 50 12.15 29.85 2.08
C GLU A 50 12.36 31.32 2.52
N ALA A 51 13.50 31.93 2.17
CA ALA A 51 13.81 33.33 2.51
C ALA A 51 13.36 34.35 1.45
N ASP A 52 13.01 33.93 0.23
CA ASP A 52 12.54 34.82 -0.84
C ASP A 52 11.18 34.35 -1.36
N GLY A 53 10.11 34.86 -0.76
CA GLY A 53 8.75 34.56 -1.17
C GLY A 53 7.66 35.20 -0.32
N ILE A 54 7.95 36.28 0.41
CA ILE A 54 6.93 37.09 1.09
C ILE A 54 6.49 38.17 0.09
N GLY A 55 5.55 37.83 -0.77
CA GLY A 55 5.03 38.78 -1.75
C GLY A 55 4.25 38.12 -2.88
N GLN A 56 3.08 37.58 -2.57
CA GLN A 56 2.05 37.34 -3.57
C GLN A 56 0.67 37.38 -2.90
N SER A 57 -0.13 38.37 -3.32
CA SER A 57 -1.51 38.54 -2.88
C SER A 57 -2.39 37.38 -3.36
N PRO A 58 -3.43 37.00 -2.60
CA PRO A 58 -4.38 36.01 -3.09
C PRO A 58 -5.23 36.63 -4.19
N ILE A 59 -5.23 35.94 -5.33
CA ILE A 59 -6.05 36.19 -6.50
C ILE A 59 -7.52 35.92 -6.15
N ALA A 60 -8.39 36.78 -6.69
CA ALA A 60 -9.83 36.81 -6.54
C ALA A 60 -10.51 35.43 -6.53
N SER A 61 -11.45 35.25 -5.60
CA SER A 61 -12.50 34.25 -5.67
C SER A 61 -13.83 34.96 -5.41
N SER A 62 -14.39 35.55 -6.47
CA SER A 62 -15.76 36.06 -6.46
C SER A 62 -16.70 34.88 -6.20
N MET A 63 -17.43 34.94 -5.10
CA MET A 63 -18.60 34.12 -4.82
C MET A 63 -19.57 34.25 -5.99
N GLY A 64 -19.60 33.24 -6.86
CA GLY A 64 -20.65 33.05 -7.86
C GLY A 64 -21.83 32.38 -7.18
N GLU A 65 -22.84 33.18 -6.85
CA GLU A 65 -24.18 32.72 -6.48
C GLU A 65 -24.71 31.78 -7.59
N PRO A 66 -25.23 30.58 -7.29
CA PRO A 66 -25.87 29.77 -8.30
C PRO A 66 -27.22 30.41 -8.64
N ASP A 67 -27.27 31.15 -9.75
CA ASP A 67 -28.51 31.58 -10.38
C ASP A 67 -29.30 30.33 -10.76
N MET A 68 -30.27 29.96 -9.93
CA MET A 68 -31.23 28.91 -10.25
C MET A 68 -32.16 29.46 -11.32
N LEU A 69 -31.89 29.12 -12.58
CA LEU A 69 -32.85 29.27 -13.66
C LEU A 69 -34.05 28.35 -13.38
N VAL A 70 -35.03 28.85 -12.63
CA VAL A 70 -36.36 28.28 -12.53
C VAL A 70 -37.13 28.77 -13.75
N GLU A 71 -37.24 27.91 -14.76
CA GLU A 71 -38.18 28.11 -15.86
C GLU A 71 -39.61 27.94 -15.30
N ILE A 72 -40.23 29.06 -14.97
CA ILE A 72 -41.64 29.14 -14.59
C ILE A 72 -42.46 29.00 -15.89
N ILE A 73 -42.99 27.81 -16.15
CA ILE A 73 -44.00 27.61 -17.19
C ILE A 73 -45.30 28.25 -16.68
N PRO A 74 -45.78 29.36 -17.29
CA PRO A 74 -47.01 29.97 -16.86
C PRO A 74 -48.19 29.09 -17.27
N GLY A 75 -48.97 28.65 -16.28
CA GLY A 75 -50.38 28.27 -16.42
C GLY A 75 -50.76 27.43 -17.63
N GLY A 76 -50.61 26.11 -17.50
CA GLY A 76 -51.18 25.15 -18.44
C GLY A 76 -51.59 23.88 -17.71
N VAL A 77 -52.75 23.91 -17.06
CA VAL A 77 -53.48 22.67 -16.72
C VAL A 77 -54.02 22.07 -18.01
N THR A 78 -53.13 21.47 -18.80
CA THR A 78 -53.55 20.45 -19.75
C THR A 78 -53.86 19.20 -18.91
N PRO A 79 -55.11 18.68 -18.93
CA PRO A 79 -55.35 17.37 -18.33
C PRO A 79 -54.42 16.38 -19.02
N LEU A 80 -53.65 15.63 -18.23
CA LEU A 80 -52.89 14.49 -18.73
C LEU A 80 -53.87 13.66 -19.60
N PRO A 81 -53.53 13.34 -20.87
CA PRO A 81 -54.32 12.36 -21.60
C PRO A 81 -54.35 11.09 -20.74
N ALA A 82 -55.54 10.48 -20.66
CA ALA A 82 -55.77 9.23 -19.94
C ALA A 82 -54.65 8.22 -20.25
N PRO A 83 -54.29 7.33 -19.30
CA PRO A 83 -53.23 6.36 -19.54
C PRO A 83 -53.59 5.60 -20.82
N LEU A 84 -52.73 5.70 -21.85
CA LEU A 84 -52.86 4.83 -23.01
C LEU A 84 -52.84 3.40 -22.47
N GLU A 85 -53.90 2.66 -22.77
CA GLU A 85 -54.04 1.23 -22.54
C GLU A 85 -52.69 0.56 -22.81
N ALA A 86 -52.07 -0.01 -21.78
CA ALA A 86 -50.82 -0.73 -21.95
C ALA A 86 -51.07 -1.86 -22.97
N PRO A 87 -50.26 -1.97 -24.05
CA PRO A 87 -50.46 -3.02 -25.03
C PRO A 87 -50.38 -4.38 -24.32
N PRO A 88 -51.31 -5.31 -24.60
CA PRO A 88 -51.34 -6.59 -23.91
C PRO A 88 -50.07 -7.37 -24.26
N GLY A 89 -49.29 -7.72 -23.24
CA GLY A 89 -48.25 -8.74 -23.36
C GLY A 89 -46.94 -8.31 -24.04
N GLY A 90 -46.52 -7.06 -23.88
CA GLY A 90 -45.13 -6.67 -24.19
C GLY A 90 -44.14 -7.50 -23.37
N VAL A 91 -43.65 -8.60 -23.93
CA VAL A 91 -42.49 -9.33 -23.42
C VAL A 91 -41.35 -8.33 -23.40
N VAL A 92 -41.02 -7.83 -22.21
CA VAL A 92 -39.85 -6.99 -22.01
C VAL A 92 -38.65 -7.82 -22.47
N PRO A 93 -37.92 -7.42 -23.51
CA PRO A 93 -36.74 -8.15 -23.95
C PRO A 93 -35.78 -8.27 -22.76
N PRO A 94 -35.22 -9.45 -22.49
CA PRO A 94 -34.26 -9.58 -21.41
C PRO A 94 -33.13 -8.58 -21.64
N LEU A 95 -32.90 -7.71 -20.66
CA LEU A 95 -31.88 -6.67 -20.74
C LEU A 95 -30.51 -7.34 -20.97
N GLU A 96 -30.04 -7.36 -22.22
CA GLU A 96 -28.78 -7.96 -22.55
C GLU A 96 -27.66 -7.11 -21.96
N THR A 97 -27.11 -7.55 -20.82
CA THR A 97 -25.90 -6.93 -20.29
C THR A 97 -24.81 -7.00 -21.35
N PRO A 98 -24.16 -5.87 -21.70
CA PRO A 98 -23.23 -5.81 -22.82
C PRO A 98 -22.10 -6.84 -22.64
N ALA A 99 -21.73 -7.50 -23.73
CA ALA A 99 -20.73 -8.58 -23.74
C ALA A 99 -19.41 -8.17 -23.07
N ALA A 100 -19.03 -6.89 -23.15
CA ALA A 100 -17.87 -6.32 -22.47
C ALA A 100 -17.91 -6.48 -20.94
N ILE A 101 -19.07 -6.27 -20.31
CA ILE A 101 -19.25 -6.44 -18.85
C ILE A 101 -19.15 -7.93 -18.47
N LYS A 102 -19.74 -8.82 -19.26
CA LYS A 102 -19.64 -10.28 -19.07
C LYS A 102 -18.19 -10.77 -19.19
N ARG A 103 -17.42 -10.28 -20.19
CA ARG A 103 -16.01 -10.67 -20.41
C ARG A 103 -15.10 -10.18 -19.28
N ARG A 104 -15.29 -8.92 -18.83
CA ARG A 104 -14.53 -8.35 -17.70
C ARG A 104 -14.77 -9.15 -16.40
N ARG A 105 -16.01 -9.55 -16.15
CA ARG A 105 -16.39 -10.37 -14.99
C ARG A 105 -15.71 -11.74 -14.98
N LYS A 106 -15.74 -12.44 -16.12
CA LYS A 106 -15.05 -13.75 -16.27
C LYS A 106 -13.54 -13.60 -16.08
N GLY A 107 -12.93 -12.52 -16.58
CA GLY A 107 -11.52 -12.23 -16.38
C GLY A 107 -11.14 -12.03 -14.91
N LEU A 108 -11.95 -11.27 -14.15
CA LEU A 108 -11.72 -11.06 -12.71
C LEU A 108 -11.82 -12.36 -11.91
N ILE A 109 -12.83 -13.20 -12.21
CA ILE A 109 -12.99 -14.50 -11.55
C ILE A 109 -11.80 -15.40 -11.89
N LEU A 110 -11.41 -15.49 -13.17
CA LEU A 110 -10.28 -16.31 -13.61
C LEU A 110 -8.98 -15.88 -12.92
N LEU A 111 -8.70 -14.58 -12.90
CA LEU A 111 -7.51 -14.02 -12.24
C LEU A 111 -7.53 -14.29 -10.73
N GLY A 112 -8.69 -14.14 -10.09
CA GLY A 112 -8.85 -14.46 -8.68
C GLY A 112 -8.58 -15.94 -8.40
N VAL A 113 -9.15 -16.85 -9.19
CA VAL A 113 -8.94 -18.31 -9.04
C VAL A 113 -7.47 -18.67 -9.24
N LEU A 114 -6.82 -18.13 -10.27
CA LEU A 114 -5.40 -18.36 -10.52
C LEU A 114 -4.55 -17.82 -9.37
N GLY A 115 -4.79 -16.57 -8.93
CA GLY A 115 -4.05 -15.96 -7.83
C GLY A 115 -4.21 -16.74 -6.53
N MET A 116 -5.43 -17.18 -6.22
CA MET A 116 -5.74 -18.00 -5.05
C MET A 116 -5.02 -19.35 -5.13
N ALA A 117 -5.13 -20.05 -6.26
CA ALA A 117 -4.47 -21.34 -6.45
C ALA A 117 -2.94 -21.22 -6.31
N THR A 118 -2.33 -20.20 -6.92
CA THR A 118 -0.89 -19.95 -6.83
C THR A 118 -0.46 -19.62 -5.40
N ALA A 119 -1.21 -18.76 -4.69
CA ALA A 119 -0.88 -18.40 -3.31
C ALA A 119 -0.96 -19.61 -2.37
N LEU A 120 -2.04 -20.40 -2.46
CA LEU A 120 -2.21 -21.62 -1.66
C LEU A 120 -1.16 -22.67 -2.03
N TYR A 121 -0.88 -22.86 -3.32
CA TYR A 121 0.15 -23.79 -3.76
C TYR A 121 1.52 -23.39 -3.19
N ASN A 122 1.88 -22.12 -3.26
CA ASN A 122 3.13 -21.63 -2.69
C ASN A 122 3.23 -21.90 -1.19
N VAL A 123 2.15 -21.67 -0.42
CA VAL A 123 2.16 -21.90 1.03
C VAL A 123 2.26 -23.38 1.36
N PHE A 124 1.47 -24.25 0.72
CA PHE A 124 1.38 -25.66 1.13
C PHE A 124 2.40 -26.59 0.46
N MET A 125 2.65 -26.39 -0.83
CA MET A 125 3.58 -27.22 -1.60
C MET A 125 4.94 -26.54 -1.79
N GLY A 126 4.95 -25.22 -1.93
CA GLY A 126 6.15 -24.45 -2.23
C GLY A 126 6.41 -24.31 -3.74
N LEU A 127 6.72 -23.10 -4.18
CA LEU A 127 7.12 -22.84 -5.57
C LEU A 127 8.54 -23.32 -5.89
N GLY A 128 9.34 -23.65 -4.86
CA GLY A 128 10.70 -24.18 -4.99
C GLY A 128 10.77 -25.56 -5.67
N GLU A 129 9.64 -26.25 -5.80
CA GLU A 129 9.51 -27.48 -6.59
C GLU A 129 9.62 -27.22 -8.10
N PHE A 130 9.23 -26.03 -8.56
CA PHE A 130 9.27 -25.65 -9.98
C PHE A 130 10.39 -24.66 -10.31
N ILE A 131 10.77 -23.84 -9.33
CA ILE A 131 11.78 -22.81 -9.49
C ILE A 131 13.02 -23.28 -8.73
N PRO A 132 14.21 -23.31 -9.35
CA PRO A 132 15.43 -23.72 -8.66
C PRO A 132 15.66 -22.82 -7.45
N THR A 133 15.85 -23.45 -6.29
CA THR A 133 16.14 -22.76 -5.03
C THR A 133 17.58 -22.28 -4.97
N CYS A 134 17.93 -21.60 -3.88
CA CYS A 134 19.31 -21.26 -3.58
C CYS A 134 20.23 -22.49 -3.52
N ASP A 135 21.53 -22.26 -3.72
CA ASP A 135 22.54 -23.31 -3.68
C ASP A 135 22.81 -23.74 -2.22
N PRO A 136 22.97 -25.04 -1.93
CA PRO A 136 23.29 -25.53 -0.58
C PRO A 136 24.57 -24.94 0.04
N SER A 137 25.49 -24.41 -0.77
CA SER A 137 26.68 -23.70 -0.30
C SER A 137 26.39 -22.35 0.34
N VAL A 138 25.25 -21.72 0.04
CA VAL A 138 24.86 -20.40 0.58
C VAL A 138 24.27 -20.54 1.99
N HIS A 139 23.40 -21.54 2.20
CA HIS A 139 22.75 -21.77 3.50
C HIS A 139 22.19 -23.19 3.61
N VAL A 140 22.14 -23.73 4.83
CA VAL A 140 21.65 -25.10 5.11
C VAL A 140 20.17 -25.32 4.82
N SER A 141 19.36 -24.25 4.82
CA SER A 141 17.93 -24.31 4.52
C SER A 141 17.62 -24.36 3.02
N CYS A 142 18.62 -24.11 2.17
CA CYS A 142 18.47 -24.17 0.72
C CYS A 142 18.14 -25.60 0.27
N GLY A 143 17.11 -25.74 -0.57
CA GLY A 143 16.58 -27.04 -1.02
C GLY A 143 15.64 -27.73 -0.03
N GLN A 144 15.47 -27.21 1.20
CA GLN A 144 14.46 -27.67 2.15
C GLN A 144 13.32 -26.66 2.31
N ALA A 145 13.67 -25.37 2.35
CA ALA A 145 12.72 -24.28 2.32
C ALA A 145 12.25 -24.07 0.87
N LEU A 146 11.01 -24.48 0.58
CA LEU A 146 10.44 -24.45 -0.77
C LEU A 146 9.39 -23.35 -0.97
N LYS A 147 8.95 -22.69 0.11
CA LYS A 147 7.99 -21.59 0.01
C LYS A 147 8.70 -20.34 -0.47
N LEU A 148 8.23 -19.72 -1.55
CA LEU A 148 8.77 -18.46 -2.03
C LEU A 148 8.20 -17.29 -1.21
N ASN A 149 9.07 -16.46 -0.65
CA ASN A 149 8.67 -15.20 -0.03
C ASN A 149 8.40 -14.17 -1.11
N TRP A 150 7.15 -13.75 -1.27
CA TRP A 150 6.75 -12.80 -2.32
C TRP A 150 7.48 -11.45 -2.27
N TYR A 151 7.92 -11.02 -1.08
CA TYR A 151 8.67 -9.77 -0.90
C TYR A 151 10.08 -9.84 -1.50
N ASP A 152 10.74 -10.99 -1.37
CA ASP A 152 12.10 -11.25 -1.86
C ASP A 152 12.11 -12.16 -3.08
N ALA A 153 11.01 -12.22 -3.84
CA ALA A 153 10.86 -13.09 -5.01
C ALA A 153 11.89 -12.82 -6.12
N TYR A 154 12.56 -11.67 -6.10
CA TYR A 154 13.62 -11.30 -7.03
C TYR A 154 15.01 -11.85 -6.64
N ARG A 155 15.17 -12.38 -5.41
CA ARG A 155 16.45 -12.89 -4.86
C ARG A 155 16.40 -14.40 -4.65
N THR A 156 15.89 -15.15 -5.62
CA THR A 156 15.75 -16.62 -5.51
C THR A 156 17.07 -17.37 -5.31
N SER A 157 18.21 -16.76 -5.60
CA SER A 157 19.53 -17.32 -5.31
C SER A 157 19.94 -17.23 -3.84
N GLU A 158 19.20 -16.49 -3.02
CA GLU A 158 19.51 -16.28 -1.61
C GLU A 158 18.53 -17.00 -0.69
N HIS A 159 18.99 -17.39 0.50
CA HIS A 159 18.17 -18.12 1.47
C HIS A 159 16.94 -17.32 1.97
N ILE A 160 17.00 -15.99 1.95
CA ILE A 160 15.92 -15.12 2.46
C ILE A 160 14.66 -15.16 1.57
N ALA A 161 14.81 -15.46 0.28
CA ALA A 161 13.68 -15.62 -0.62
C ALA A 161 12.89 -16.90 -0.35
N TRP A 162 13.42 -17.82 0.46
CA TRP A 162 12.83 -19.13 0.72
C TRP A 162 12.43 -19.27 2.18
N GLY A 163 11.26 -19.86 2.40
CA GLY A 163 10.72 -20.15 3.72
C GLY A 163 10.21 -21.57 3.82
N GLU A 164 9.89 -21.98 5.04
CA GLU A 164 9.23 -23.25 5.30
C GLU A 164 7.79 -23.24 4.77
N THR A 165 7.36 -24.34 4.16
CA THR A 165 5.97 -24.52 3.72
C THR A 165 5.06 -24.72 4.94
N GLY A 166 3.77 -24.41 4.80
CA GLY A 166 2.78 -24.44 5.87
C GLY A 166 2.79 -23.22 6.80
N VAL A 167 3.87 -22.42 6.80
CA VAL A 167 3.93 -21.16 7.53
C VAL A 167 3.34 -20.04 6.69
N TRP A 168 2.42 -19.27 7.25
CA TRP A 168 1.80 -18.15 6.55
C TRP A 168 2.57 -16.84 6.80
N GLY A 169 2.97 -16.16 5.72
CA GLY A 169 3.54 -14.82 5.77
C GLY A 169 2.49 -13.72 5.54
N ILE A 170 2.82 -12.49 5.92
CA ILE A 170 2.00 -11.31 5.60
C ILE A 170 1.74 -11.20 4.08
N PRO A 171 2.75 -11.35 3.19
CA PRO A 171 2.50 -11.28 1.76
C PRO A 171 1.57 -12.40 1.25
N ASP A 172 1.64 -13.61 1.82
CA ASP A 172 0.75 -14.71 1.47
C ASP A 172 -0.70 -14.36 1.81
N MET A 173 -0.94 -13.83 3.02
CA MET A 173 -2.27 -13.39 3.45
C MET A 173 -2.84 -12.30 2.55
N VAL A 174 -2.01 -11.33 2.15
CA VAL A 174 -2.41 -10.25 1.22
C VAL A 174 -2.76 -10.81 -0.15
N ALA A 175 -1.94 -11.69 -0.72
CA ALA A 175 -2.20 -12.30 -2.03
C ALA A 175 -3.49 -13.14 -2.03
N THR A 176 -3.68 -13.95 -0.98
CA THR A 176 -4.86 -14.80 -0.81
C THR A 176 -6.12 -13.97 -0.62
N GLY A 177 -6.07 -12.94 0.25
CA GLY A 177 -7.18 -12.02 0.50
C GLY A 177 -7.55 -11.17 -0.72
N ALA A 178 -6.56 -10.63 -1.44
CA ALA A 178 -6.80 -9.89 -2.69
C ALA A 178 -7.43 -10.79 -3.76
N SER A 179 -6.98 -12.04 -3.88
CA SER A 179 -7.55 -13.02 -4.81
C SER A 179 -9.00 -13.36 -4.46
N ALA A 180 -9.32 -13.54 -3.17
CA ALA A 180 -10.69 -13.72 -2.70
C ALA A 180 -11.57 -12.50 -3.03
N LEU A 181 -11.07 -11.29 -2.79
CA LEU A 181 -11.79 -10.06 -3.12
C LEU A 181 -12.05 -9.94 -4.62
N LEU A 182 -11.06 -10.23 -5.48
CA LEU A 182 -11.24 -10.24 -6.93
C LEU A 182 -12.33 -11.23 -7.36
N MET A 183 -12.37 -12.42 -6.76
CA MET A 183 -13.45 -13.38 -6.99
C MET A 183 -14.80 -12.84 -6.52
N LEU A 184 -14.89 -12.24 -5.33
CA LEU A 184 -16.15 -11.68 -4.80
C LEU A 184 -16.68 -10.54 -5.66
N PHE A 185 -15.83 -9.62 -6.11
CA PHE A 185 -16.22 -8.58 -7.07
C PHE A 185 -16.58 -9.18 -8.43
N GLY A 186 -15.90 -10.25 -8.82
CA GLY A 186 -16.26 -11.07 -9.98
C GLY A 186 -17.63 -11.73 -9.82
N PHE A 187 -18.03 -12.20 -8.64
CA PHE A 187 -19.31 -12.88 -8.43
C PHE A 187 -20.46 -11.92 -8.08
N LYS A 188 -20.18 -10.73 -7.56
CA LYS A 188 -21.20 -9.73 -7.24
C LYS A 188 -21.94 -9.30 -8.52
N LYS A 189 -23.19 -9.75 -8.66
CA LYS A 189 -24.13 -9.28 -9.68
C LYS A 189 -24.53 -7.83 -9.29
N ARG A 190 -24.43 -6.89 -10.23
CA ARG A 190 -25.18 -5.63 -10.16
C ARG A 190 -26.56 -5.88 -10.75
#